data_AF-A0A0V8RV93-F1
#
_entry.id   AF-A0A0V8RV93-F1
#
_cell.length_a   1.000
_cell.length_b   1.000
_cell.length_c   1.000
_cell.angle_alpha   90.00
_cell.angle_beta   90.00
_cell.angle_gamma   90.00
#
_symmetry.space_group_name_H-M   'P 1'
#
loop_
_entity.id
_entity.type
_entity.pdbx_description
1 polymer ?
#
loop_
_entity_poly.entity_id
_entity_poly.type
_entity_poly.pdbx_seq_one_letter_code
_entity_poly.pdbx_strand_id
1 'polypeptide(L)'
;MAAWVNEPLALGYVALLLTAAAVVAYMSIATVRRRREAGRRIVTVLRCLSCDGVVKRGFREGDYVGKIVDEECPVCGGKMVIEAIYEEKAEPISNKILWG
;
A
#
# COMPACT_ATOMS: atom_id res chain seq x y z
N MET A 1 44.20 -3.29 43.00
CA MET A 1 43.97 -4.60 42.37
C MET A 1 42.47 -4.80 42.20
N ALA A 2 41.87 -4.38 41.08
CA ALA A 2 40.51 -4.75 40.66
C ALA A 2 40.20 -4.14 39.28
N ALA A 3 40.67 -4.78 38.21
CA ALA A 3 40.38 -4.35 36.83
C ALA A 3 40.08 -5.53 35.89
N TRP A 4 39.68 -6.69 36.44
CA TRP A 4 39.57 -7.95 35.67
C TRP A 4 38.24 -8.69 35.86
N VAL A 5 37.28 -8.16 36.63
CA VAL A 5 36.01 -8.85 36.92
C VAL A 5 34.90 -8.55 35.89
N ASN A 6 35.19 -7.74 34.87
CA ASN A 6 34.17 -7.08 34.05
C ASN A 6 34.16 -7.52 32.58
N GLU A 7 35.22 -8.18 32.10
CA GLU A 7 35.41 -8.46 30.66
C GLU A 7 34.39 -9.43 30.03
N PRO A 8 34.09 -10.60 30.61
CA PRO A 8 33.14 -11.52 29.99
C PRO A 8 31.68 -11.03 30.11
N LEU A 9 31.35 -10.29 31.17
CA LEU A 9 30.02 -9.72 31.37
C LEU A 9 29.78 -8.52 30.43
N ALA A 10 30.79 -7.68 30.21
CA ALA A 10 30.71 -6.55 29.28
C ALA A 10 30.42 -7.02 27.84
N LEU A 11 31.07 -8.10 27.38
CA LEU A 11 30.79 -8.71 26.07
C LEU A 11 29.34 -9.21 25.97
N GLY A 12 28.81 -9.81 27.03
CA GLY A 12 27.40 -10.22 27.11
C GLY A 12 26.44 -9.04 26.98
N TYR A 13 26.69 -7.93 27.69
CA TYR A 13 25.88 -6.72 27.58
C TYR A 13 25.97 -6.08 26.20
N VAL A 14 27.16 -6.00 25.60
CA VAL A 14 27.33 -5.48 24.23
C VAL A 14 26.57 -6.33 23.21
N ALA A 15 26.65 -7.66 23.30
CA ALA A 15 25.89 -8.55 22.44
C ALA A 15 24.37 -8.39 22.61
N LEU A 16 23.88 -8.23 23.85
CA LEU A 16 22.47 -7.94 24.13
C LEU A 16 22.02 -6.61 23.54
N LEU A 17 22.82 -5.56 23.64
CA LEU A 17 22.50 -4.26 23.06
C LEU A 17 22.49 -4.30 21.53
N LEU A 18 23.44 -4.99 20.90
CA LEU A 18 23.49 -5.14 19.44
C LEU A 18 22.31 -5.94 18.89
N THR A 19 21.94 -7.03 19.57
CA THR A 19 20.78 -7.83 19.18
C THR A 19 19.47 -7.05 19.37
N ALA A 20 19.30 -6.34 20.48
CA ALA A 20 18.16 -5.46 20.70
C ALA A 20 18.06 -4.35 19.63
N ALA A 21 19.19 -3.69 19.32
CA ALA A 21 19.24 -2.67 18.27
C ALA A 21 18.89 -3.25 16.89
N ALA A 22 19.40 -4.45 16.56
CA ALA A 22 19.07 -5.14 15.31
C ALA A 22 17.58 -5.50 15.22
N VAL A 23 16.96 -5.95 16.32
CA VAL A 23 15.52 -6.24 16.38
C VAL A 23 14.70 -4.97 16.19
N VAL A 24 15.06 -3.87 16.87
CA VAL A 24 14.37 -2.58 16.71
C VAL A 24 14.50 -2.06 15.27
N ALA A 25 15.71 -2.12 14.70
CA ALA A 25 15.94 -1.75 13.31
C ALA A 25 15.10 -2.61 12.35
N TYR A 26 15.09 -3.93 12.54
CA TYR A 26 14.26 -4.85 11.76
C TYR A 26 12.76 -4.50 11.85
N MET A 27 12.25 -4.27 13.05
CA MET A 27 10.84 -3.89 13.27
C MET A 27 10.49 -2.54 12.64
N SER A 28 11.39 -1.56 12.69
CA SER A 28 11.19 -0.26 12.03
C SER A 28 11.12 -0.39 10.51
N ILE A 29 11.97 -1.23 9.91
CA ILE A 29 11.96 -1.49 8.46
C ILE A 29 10.71 -2.29 8.08
N ALA A 30 10.35 -3.31 8.85
CA ALA A 30 9.17 -4.14 8.61
C ALA A 30 7.87 -3.32 8.71
N THR A 31 7.76 -2.40 9.66
CA THR A 31 6.58 -1.52 9.82
C THR A 31 6.48 -0.49 8.69
N VAL A 32 7.59 0.11 8.26
CA VAL A 32 7.61 1.01 7.10
C VAL A 32 7.25 0.28 5.81
N ARG A 33 7.74 -0.95 5.63
CA ARG A 33 7.37 -1.82 4.49
C ARG A 33 5.87 -2.09 4.46
N ARG A 34 5.28 -2.50 5.58
CA ARG A 34 3.83 -2.72 5.69
C ARG A 34 3.02 -1.47 5.38
N ARG A 35 3.46 -0.29 5.85
CA ARG A 35 2.80 0.99 5.52
C ARG A 35 2.86 1.30 4.01
N ARG A 36 3.97 0.96 3.34
CA ARG A 36 4.10 1.15 1.88
C ARG A 36 3.17 0.23 1.09
N GLU A 37 2.94 -0.99 1.57
CA GLU A 37 2.00 -1.95 0.96
C GLU A 37 0.55 -1.55 1.21
N ALA A 38 0.21 -1.15 2.44
CA ALA A 38 -1.13 -0.65 2.79
C ALA A 38 -1.52 0.62 2.00
N GLY A 39 -0.53 1.36 1.51
CA GLY A 39 -0.73 2.51 0.65
C GLY A 39 -0.86 2.19 -0.83
N ARG A 40 -1.09 0.95 -1.25
CA ARG A 40 -1.30 0.60 -2.67
C ARG A 40 -2.63 -0.09 -2.88
N ARG A 41 -3.33 0.29 -3.95
CA ARG A 41 -4.61 -0.33 -4.35
C ARG A 41 -4.63 -0.55 -5.86
N ILE A 42 -5.26 -1.64 -6.29
CA ILE A 42 -5.45 -1.93 -7.71
C ILE A 42 -6.74 -1.25 -8.16
N VAL A 43 -6.63 -0.45 -9.22
CA VAL A 43 -7.73 0.30 -9.81
C VAL A 43 -7.98 -0.19 -11.22
N THR A 44 -9.26 -0.37 -11.53
CA THR A 44 -9.78 -0.67 -12.86
C THR A 44 -10.40 0.60 -13.43
N VAL A 45 -10.00 0.98 -14.64
CA VAL A 45 -10.56 2.10 -15.40
C VAL A 45 -11.50 1.55 -16.46
N LEU A 46 -12.71 2.07 -16.45
CA LEU A 46 -13.76 1.77 -17.42
C LEU A 46 -13.96 2.97 -18.31
N ARG A 47 -13.94 2.75 -19.62
CA ARG A 47 -14.24 3.75 -20.62
C ARG A 47 -15.55 3.40 -21.32
N CYS A 48 -16.41 4.40 -21.49
CA CYS A 48 -17.63 4.23 -22.26
C CYS A 48 -17.31 4.08 -23.75
N LEU A 49 -18.05 3.20 -24.43
CA LEU A 49 -17.92 3.02 -25.88
C LEU A 49 -18.73 4.06 -26.69
N SER A 50 -19.66 4.76 -26.05
CA SER A 50 -20.57 5.71 -26.70
C SER A 50 -20.26 7.18 -26.40
N CYS A 51 -19.48 7.48 -25.36
CA CYS A 51 -19.09 8.84 -24.98
C CYS A 51 -17.72 8.82 -24.29
N ASP A 52 -17.18 9.98 -23.90
CA ASP A 52 -15.91 10.10 -23.17
C ASP A 52 -16.03 9.89 -21.64
N GLY A 53 -17.10 9.22 -21.19
CA GLY A 53 -17.29 8.86 -19.80
C GLY A 53 -16.23 7.87 -19.32
N VAL A 54 -15.55 8.22 -18.23
CA VAL A 54 -14.54 7.37 -17.58
C VAL A 54 -14.94 7.13 -16.13
N VAL A 55 -14.94 5.87 -15.70
CA VAL A 55 -15.26 5.46 -14.33
C VAL A 55 -14.09 4.67 -13.76
N LYS A 56 -13.71 4.97 -12.51
CA LYS A 56 -12.69 4.23 -11.78
C LYS A 56 -13.35 3.43 -10.66
N ARG A 57 -12.98 2.16 -10.53
CA ARG A 57 -13.40 1.30 -9.40
C ARG A 57 -12.28 0.38 -8.96
N GLY A 58 -12.48 -0.27 -7.82
CA GLY A 58 -11.59 -1.34 -7.37
C GLY A 58 -11.63 -2.54 -8.32
N PHE A 59 -10.49 -3.21 -8.45
CA PHE A 59 -10.37 -4.46 -9.19
C PHE A 59 -11.33 -5.52 -8.64
N ARG A 60 -11.98 -6.27 -9.53
CA ARG A 60 -12.78 -7.45 -9.20
C ARG A 60 -12.22 -8.66 -9.91
N GLU A 61 -12.38 -9.83 -9.31
CA GLU A 61 -11.95 -11.08 -9.92
C GLU A 61 -12.62 -11.28 -11.30
N GLY A 62 -11.81 -11.66 -12.29
CA GLY A 62 -12.27 -11.81 -13.67
C GLY A 62 -12.33 -10.50 -14.46
N ASP A 63 -11.87 -9.37 -13.94
CA ASP A 63 -11.59 -8.18 -14.74
C ASP A 63 -10.33 -8.38 -15.58
N TYR A 64 -10.40 -8.03 -16.86
CA TYR A 64 -9.26 -7.98 -17.77
C TYR A 64 -9.42 -6.83 -18.76
N VAL A 65 -8.30 -6.30 -19.26
CA VAL A 65 -8.30 -5.20 -20.23
C VAL A 65 -9.00 -5.65 -21.52
N GLY A 66 -9.95 -4.86 -22.00
CA GLY A 66 -10.79 -5.15 -23.16
C GLY A 66 -12.12 -5.85 -22.83
N LYS A 67 -12.37 -6.23 -21.57
CA LYS A 67 -13.66 -6.82 -21.16
C LYS A 67 -14.78 -5.79 -21.23
N ILE A 68 -15.86 -6.11 -21.91
CA ILE A 68 -17.13 -5.35 -21.82
C ILE A 68 -17.81 -5.76 -20.52
N VAL A 69 -18.12 -4.77 -19.67
CA VAL A 69 -18.79 -5.00 -18.39
C VAL A 69 -20.29 -4.80 -18.51
N ASP A 70 -21.03 -5.37 -17.56
CA ASP A 70 -22.49 -5.17 -17.45
C ASP A 70 -22.84 -3.81 -16.84
N GLU A 71 -21.85 -3.06 -16.34
CA GLU A 71 -22.03 -1.71 -15.78
C GLU A 71 -22.28 -0.70 -16.90
N GLU A 72 -23.40 0.01 -16.82
CA GLU A 72 -23.75 1.06 -17.75
C GLU A 72 -23.03 2.37 -17.42
N CYS A 73 -22.79 3.18 -18.45
CA CYS A 73 -22.19 4.49 -18.27
C CYS A 73 -23.16 5.41 -17.49
N PRO A 74 -22.72 6.03 -16.38
CA PRO A 74 -23.59 6.92 -15.59
C PRO A 74 -23.99 8.21 -16.32
N VAL A 75 -23.32 8.52 -17.45
CA VAL A 75 -23.58 9.74 -18.23
C VAL A 75 -24.61 9.48 -19.35
N CYS A 76 -24.54 8.33 -20.02
CA CYS A 76 -25.35 8.08 -21.22
C CYS A 76 -26.03 6.69 -21.28
N GLY A 77 -25.83 5.82 -20.29
CA GLY A 77 -26.36 4.45 -20.27
C GLY A 77 -25.67 3.47 -21.24
N GLY A 78 -24.63 3.90 -21.95
CA GLY A 78 -23.90 3.04 -22.89
C GLY A 78 -23.07 1.95 -22.22
N LYS A 79 -22.71 0.91 -23.00
CA LYS A 79 -21.80 -0.15 -22.52
C LYS A 79 -20.41 0.42 -22.21
N MET A 80 -19.76 -0.16 -21.20
CA MET A 80 -18.40 0.20 -20.82
C MET A 80 -17.44 -0.96 -21.03
N VAL A 81 -16.18 -0.61 -21.34
CA VAL A 81 -15.08 -1.54 -21.52
C VAL A 81 -13.98 -1.21 -20.51
N ILE A 82 -13.31 -2.24 -20.00
CA ILE A 82 -12.12 -2.05 -19.16
C ILE A 82 -10.97 -1.59 -20.03
N GLU A 83 -10.53 -0.36 -19.85
CA GLU A 83 -9.43 0.25 -20.60
C GLU A 83 -8.07 -0.04 -19.95
N ALA A 84 -8.00 -0.02 -18.62
CA ALA A 84 -6.75 -0.22 -17.89
C ALA A 84 -6.98 -0.83 -16.51
N ILE A 85 -6.01 -1.61 -16.04
CA ILE A 85 -5.92 -2.12 -14.67
C ILE A 85 -4.51 -1.81 -14.18
N TYR A 86 -4.36 -1.02 -13.13
CA TYR A 86 -3.06 -0.60 -12.62
C TYR A 86 -3.04 -0.47 -11.10
N GLU A 87 -1.84 -0.54 -10.52
CA GLU A 87 -1.61 -0.27 -9.10
C GLU A 87 -1.38 1.24 -8.90
N GLU A 88 -2.13 1.85 -7.98
CA GLU A 88 -1.89 3.24 -7.57
C GLU A 88 -1.59 3.34 -6.09
N LYS A 89 -0.86 4.39 -5.71
CA LYS A 89 -0.69 4.72 -4.30
C LYS A 89 -2.01 5.26 -3.78
N ALA A 90 -2.63 4.58 -2.82
CA ALA A 90 -3.75 5.11 -2.07
C ALA A 90 -3.28 6.39 -1.36
N GLU A 91 -3.83 7.54 -1.77
CA GLU A 91 -3.62 8.76 -1.02
C GLU A 91 -4.16 8.53 0.40
N PRO A 92 -3.39 8.85 1.46
CA PRO A 92 -3.94 8.84 2.80
C PRO A 92 -5.15 9.78 2.78
N ILE A 93 -6.28 9.34 3.35
CA ILE A 93 -7.47 10.16 3.51
C ILE A 93 -7.01 11.49 4.11
N SER A 94 -6.88 12.51 3.28
CA SER A 94 -6.40 13.81 3.70
C SER A 94 -7.44 14.30 4.68
N ASN A 95 -7.08 14.28 5.96
CA ASN A 95 -7.92 14.72 7.06
C ASN A 95 -8.06 16.26 6.99
N LYS A 96 -8.76 16.73 5.96
CA LYS A 96 -9.03 18.14 5.65
C LYS A 96 -10.52 18.44 5.82
N ILE A 97 -11.18 17.72 6.72
CA ILE A 97 -12.61 17.88 7.06
C ILE A 97 -12.80 17.97 8.59
N LEU A 98 -11.81 18.46 9.34
CA LEU A 98 -11.95 18.67 10.79
C LEU A 98 -11.73 20.11 11.26
N TRP A 99 -11.51 21.07 10.35
CA TRP A 99 -11.48 22.50 10.67
C TRP A 99 -12.07 23.29 9.50
N GLY A 100 -13.39 23.44 9.53
CA GLY A 100 -14.18 24.32 8.67
C GLY A 100 -15.38 24.81 9.47
#